data_AF-A0A847GA85-F1
#
_entry.id   AF-A0A847GA85-F1
#
_cell.length_a   1.000
_cell.length_b   1.000
_cell.length_c   1.000
_cell.angle_alpha   90.00
_cell.angle_beta   90.00
_cell.angle_gamma   90.00
#
_symmetry.space_group_name_H-M   'P 1'
#
loop_
_entity.id
_entity.type
_entity.pdbx_description
1 polymer ?
#
loop_
_entity_poly.entity_id
_entity_poly.type
_entity_poly.pdbx_seq_one_letter_code
_entity_poly.pdbx_strand_id
1 'polypeptide(L)'
;KAFGELHKPWRSLLQQQGKEGFFLPQSPEKPVGPAVLVNEYGRGRVVTITAAPDTAIAGEWGMAEDRMLLENAVRFLDPNPPVRVTAPKFTESVVTRGPEPDTLRVHFTACVFPPQNTAQDRPKSVPGIIEDAPIFRARIEVADGVVSAVPFNQSTAVKVHGGVVEAQIEDIHEVIVIRTR
;
A
#
# COMPACT_ATOMS: atom_id res chain seq x y z
N LYS A 1 -23.17 6.15 6.45
CA LYS A 1 -22.58 6.58 7.75
C LYS A 1 -21.39 7.50 7.49
N ALA A 2 -21.25 8.58 8.25
CA ALA A 2 -20.14 9.53 8.12
C ALA A 2 -19.08 9.29 9.21
N PHE A 3 -17.81 9.52 8.86
CA PHE A 3 -16.66 9.41 9.75
C PHE A 3 -15.65 10.54 9.50
N GLY A 4 -15.07 11.04 10.59
CA GLY A 4 -14.04 12.09 10.57
C GLY A 4 -14.55 13.43 10.05
N GLU A 5 -13.66 14.42 10.06
CA GLU A 5 -13.93 15.78 9.57
C GLU A 5 -12.99 16.10 8.40
N LEU A 6 -13.57 16.48 7.26
CA LEU A 6 -12.83 17.09 6.17
C LEU A 6 -12.61 18.56 6.51
N HIS A 7 -11.36 18.99 6.61
CA HIS A 7 -11.02 20.39 6.81
C HIS A 7 -10.70 21.05 5.47
N LYS A 8 -11.18 22.28 5.25
CA LYS A 8 -10.65 23.07 4.14
C LYS A 8 -9.24 23.56 4.48
N PRO A 9 -8.36 23.68 3.47
CA PRO A 9 -7.04 24.26 3.66
C PRO A 9 -7.15 25.75 3.99
N TRP A 10 -6.28 26.23 4.88
CA TRP A 10 -5.96 27.65 4.98
C TRP A 10 -5.46 28.17 3.64
N ARG A 11 -5.81 29.41 3.27
CA ARG A 11 -5.38 30.04 2.02
C ARG A 11 -4.60 31.31 2.28
N SER A 12 -3.39 31.40 1.72
CA SER A 12 -2.58 32.62 1.74
C SER A 12 -3.30 33.78 1.03
N LEU A 13 -2.91 35.02 1.29
CA LEU A 13 -3.44 36.18 0.57
C LEU A 13 -3.22 36.08 -0.95
N LEU A 14 -2.07 35.51 -1.37
CA LEU A 14 -1.76 35.33 -2.79
C LEU A 14 -2.64 34.25 -3.43
N GLN A 15 -2.89 33.15 -2.73
CA GLN A 15 -3.83 32.10 -3.16
C GLN A 15 -5.26 32.63 -3.29
N GLN A 16 -5.72 33.44 -2.35
CA GLN A 16 -7.04 34.08 -2.40
C GLN A 16 -7.16 35.06 -3.57
N GLN A 17 -6.05 35.73 -3.94
CA GLN A 17 -5.97 36.63 -5.09
C GLN A 17 -5.70 35.90 -6.42
N GLY A 18 -5.57 34.57 -6.42
CA GLY A 18 -5.24 33.78 -7.62
C GLY A 18 -3.82 33.98 -8.15
N LYS A 19 -2.91 34.54 -7.34
CA LYS A 19 -1.50 34.81 -7.70
C LYS A 19 -0.56 33.67 -7.33
N GLU A 20 -1.05 32.67 -6.62
CA GLU A 20 -0.31 31.48 -6.18
C GLU A 20 -1.19 30.24 -6.35
N GLY A 21 -0.59 29.12 -6.73
CA GLY A 21 -1.29 27.85 -6.92
C GLY A 21 -1.67 27.14 -5.61
N PHE A 22 -2.45 26.08 -5.73
CA PHE A 22 -2.96 25.28 -4.59
C PHE A 22 -2.22 23.95 -4.37
N PHE A 23 -1.03 23.81 -4.96
CA PHE A 23 -0.27 22.55 -4.98
C PHE A 23 0.44 22.25 -3.66
N LEU A 24 0.67 23.25 -2.82
CA LEU A 24 1.31 23.05 -1.51
C LEU A 24 0.29 22.56 -0.48
N PRO A 25 0.65 21.58 0.37
CA PRO A 25 -0.16 21.23 1.52
C PRO A 25 -0.29 22.46 2.43
N GLN A 26 -1.49 22.69 2.95
CA GLN A 26 -1.80 23.82 3.82
C GLN A 26 -2.34 23.30 5.15
N SER A 27 -2.09 24.06 6.22
CA SER A 27 -2.70 23.78 7.52
C SER A 27 -4.23 23.75 7.42
N PRO A 28 -4.89 22.86 8.17
CA PRO A 28 -6.35 22.83 8.22
C PRO A 28 -6.88 24.14 8.82
N GLU A 29 -7.91 24.72 8.23
CA GLU A 29 -8.56 25.94 8.75
C GLU A 29 -9.82 25.62 9.54
N LYS A 30 -10.80 24.98 8.89
CA LYS A 30 -12.07 24.62 9.53
C LYS A 30 -12.74 23.41 8.87
N PRO A 31 -13.59 22.66 9.60
CA PRO A 31 -14.40 21.61 9.01
C PRO A 31 -15.33 22.12 7.92
N VAL A 32 -15.44 21.37 6.83
CA VAL A 32 -16.37 21.63 5.71
C VAL A 32 -17.29 20.45 5.39
N GLY A 33 -17.10 19.31 6.07
CA GLY A 33 -17.94 18.14 5.89
C GLY A 33 -17.32 16.89 6.51
N PRO A 34 -17.91 15.71 6.28
CA PRO A 34 -17.33 14.45 6.69
C PRO A 34 -16.13 14.07 5.81
N ALA A 35 -15.09 13.48 6.39
CA ALA A 35 -13.90 13.03 5.66
C ALA A 35 -14.11 11.72 4.89
N VAL A 36 -14.95 10.84 5.45
CA VAL A 36 -15.26 9.54 4.87
C VAL A 36 -16.75 9.25 4.99
N LEU A 37 -17.32 8.73 3.91
CA LEU A 37 -18.69 8.22 3.87
C LEU A 37 -18.66 6.73 3.57
N VAL A 38 -19.39 5.96 4.37
CA VAL A 38 -19.59 4.52 4.19
C VAL A 38 -21.05 4.25 3.89
N ASN A 39 -21.35 3.70 2.72
CA ASN A 39 -22.70 3.38 2.29
C ASN A 39 -22.81 1.89 1.99
N GLU A 40 -23.92 1.28 2.40
CA GLU A 40 -24.29 -0.08 1.98
C GLU A 40 -25.16 0.05 0.71
N TYR A 41 -24.87 -0.75 -0.31
CA TYR A 41 -25.63 -0.77 -1.56
C TYR A 41 -25.81 -2.21 -2.04
N GLY A 42 -27.04 -2.73 -1.91
CA GLY A 42 -27.34 -4.14 -2.15
C GLY A 42 -26.57 -5.04 -1.18
N ARG A 43 -25.73 -5.94 -1.72
CA ARG A 43 -24.84 -6.82 -0.95
C ARG A 43 -23.43 -6.25 -0.76
N GLY A 44 -23.15 -5.09 -1.35
CA GLY A 44 -21.84 -4.47 -1.32
C GLY A 44 -21.80 -3.25 -0.42
N ARG A 45 -20.58 -2.79 -0.16
CA ARG A 45 -20.28 -1.58 0.58
C ARG A 45 -19.44 -0.64 -0.27
N VAL A 46 -19.68 0.65 -0.15
CA VAL A 46 -18.92 1.72 -0.80
C VAL A 46 -18.29 2.60 0.28
N VAL A 47 -16.98 2.82 0.17
CA VAL A 47 -16.25 3.81 0.96
C VAL A 47 -15.89 4.97 0.04
N THR A 48 -16.37 6.17 0.37
CA THR A 48 -16.02 7.42 -0.31
C THR A 48 -15.11 8.23 0.60
N ILE A 49 -13.87 8.45 0.18
CA ILE A 49 -12.95 9.38 0.84
C ILE A 49 -13.11 10.73 0.14
N THR A 50 -13.42 11.78 0.90
CA THR A 50 -13.72 13.12 0.34
C THR A 50 -12.47 14.00 0.17
N ALA A 51 -11.30 13.42 0.42
CA ALA A 51 -9.98 13.97 0.12
C ALA A 51 -9.35 13.19 -1.05
N ALA A 52 -8.18 13.63 -1.51
CA ALA A 52 -7.44 12.98 -2.60
C ALA A 52 -6.12 12.35 -2.09
N PRO A 53 -6.17 11.29 -1.24
CA PRO A 53 -4.97 10.67 -0.69
C PRO A 53 -4.10 10.01 -1.77
N ASP A 54 -4.70 9.60 -2.89
CA ASP A 54 -4.04 9.10 -4.10
C ASP A 54 -3.22 10.19 -4.82
N THR A 55 -3.75 11.41 -4.86
CA THR A 55 -3.03 12.57 -5.40
C THR A 55 -1.93 12.99 -4.43
N ALA A 56 -2.19 12.95 -3.12
CA ALA A 56 -1.21 13.29 -2.09
C ALA A 56 -0.01 12.34 -2.15
N ILE A 57 -0.22 11.02 -2.11
CA ILE A 57 0.84 10.02 -2.18
C ILE A 57 1.66 10.08 -3.48
N ALA A 58 1.00 10.36 -4.62
CA ALA A 58 1.68 10.49 -5.91
C ALA A 58 2.38 11.84 -6.08
N GLY A 59 2.06 12.83 -5.24
CA GLY A 59 2.59 14.18 -5.27
C GLY A 59 3.92 14.33 -4.53
N GLU A 60 4.45 15.55 -4.58
CA GLU A 60 5.74 15.91 -3.96
C GLU A 60 5.72 15.88 -2.43
N TRP A 61 4.52 15.88 -1.84
CA TRP A 61 4.29 16.03 -0.41
C TRP A 61 3.49 14.85 0.17
N GLY A 62 3.66 13.66 -0.41
CA GLY A 62 2.97 12.46 0.04
C GLY A 62 3.32 12.09 1.49
N MET A 63 2.30 11.68 2.25
CA MET A 63 2.45 11.25 3.63
C MET A 63 2.25 9.73 3.75
N ALA A 64 2.85 9.12 4.77
CA ALA A 64 2.68 7.68 4.99
C ALA A 64 1.22 7.33 5.33
N GLU A 65 0.52 8.24 5.99
CA GLU A 65 -0.86 8.15 6.40
C GLU A 65 -1.82 8.01 5.21
N ASP A 66 -1.50 8.60 4.05
CA ASP A 66 -2.31 8.46 2.84
C ASP A 66 -2.38 6.99 2.38
N ARG A 67 -1.22 6.30 2.41
CA ARG A 67 -1.15 4.85 2.14
C ARG A 67 -1.92 4.04 3.16
N MET A 68 -1.79 4.40 4.43
CA MET A 68 -2.46 3.70 5.52
C MET A 68 -3.98 3.85 5.42
N LEU A 69 -4.48 5.03 5.04
CA LEU A 69 -5.89 5.29 4.85
C LEU A 69 -6.46 4.40 3.73
N LEU A 70 -5.80 4.36 2.57
CA LEU A 70 -6.21 3.53 1.43
C LEU A 70 -6.18 2.04 1.76
N GLU A 71 -5.10 1.56 2.39
CA GLU A 71 -4.98 0.17 2.83
C GLU A 71 -6.11 -0.22 3.79
N ASN A 72 -6.38 0.60 4.80
CA ASN A 72 -7.41 0.29 5.78
C ASN A 72 -8.83 0.39 5.19
N ALA A 73 -9.06 1.28 4.22
CA ALA A 73 -10.31 1.32 3.47
C ALA A 73 -10.55 0.02 2.70
N VAL A 74 -9.52 -0.51 2.02
CA VAL A 74 -9.61 -1.81 1.32
C VAL A 74 -9.85 -2.96 2.31
N ARG A 75 -9.12 -3.00 3.43
CA ARG A 75 -9.32 -4.03 4.47
C ARG A 75 -10.71 -3.97 5.11
N PHE A 76 -11.29 -2.78 5.20
CA PHE A 76 -12.66 -2.60 5.70
C PHE A 76 -13.73 -3.05 4.69
N LEU A 77 -13.44 -2.93 3.39
CA LEU A 77 -14.30 -3.40 2.30
C LEU A 77 -14.22 -4.92 2.14
N ASP A 78 -13.03 -5.51 2.29
CA ASP A 78 -12.80 -6.95 2.24
C ASP A 78 -12.03 -7.44 3.48
N PRO A 79 -12.75 -7.75 4.59
CA PRO A 79 -12.12 -8.16 5.84
C PRO A 79 -11.56 -9.59 5.80
N ASN A 80 -12.06 -10.44 4.92
CA ASN A 80 -11.70 -11.85 4.83
C ASN A 80 -11.31 -12.23 3.38
N PRO A 81 -10.25 -11.62 2.81
CA PRO A 81 -9.80 -11.95 1.48
C PRO A 81 -9.29 -13.39 1.44
N PRO A 82 -9.39 -14.10 0.30
CA PRO A 82 -8.85 -15.46 0.17
C PRO A 82 -7.35 -15.54 0.47
N VAL A 83 -6.62 -14.47 0.17
CA VAL A 83 -5.19 -14.33 0.47
C VAL A 83 -4.92 -12.94 1.04
N ARG A 84 -4.23 -12.89 2.17
CA ARG A 84 -3.75 -11.65 2.79
C ARG A 84 -2.24 -11.66 2.84
N VAL A 85 -1.61 -10.66 2.23
CA VAL A 85 -0.15 -10.46 2.28
C VAL A 85 0.16 -9.26 3.16
N THR A 86 1.08 -9.44 4.11
CA THR A 86 1.64 -8.38 4.95
C THR A 86 3.14 -8.34 4.75
N ALA A 87 3.65 -7.22 4.25
CA ALA A 87 5.07 -6.98 4.03
C ALA A 87 5.39 -5.48 4.24
N PRO A 88 6.67 -5.07 4.31
CA PRO A 88 7.03 -3.66 4.46
C PRO A 88 6.52 -2.77 3.33
N LYS A 89 6.40 -1.47 3.59
CA LYS A 89 5.84 -0.52 2.59
C LYS A 89 6.72 -0.26 1.37
N PHE A 90 8.00 -0.63 1.46
CA PHE A 90 8.93 -0.62 0.32
C PHE A 90 8.83 -1.88 -0.56
N THR A 91 8.00 -2.86 -0.19
CA THR A 91 7.74 -4.04 -1.02
C THR A 91 6.40 -3.95 -1.70
N GLU A 92 6.38 -4.28 -2.98
CA GLU A 92 5.17 -4.62 -3.71
C GLU A 92 4.96 -6.13 -3.66
N SER A 93 3.70 -6.55 -3.57
CA SER A 93 3.34 -7.97 -3.61
C SER A 93 2.20 -8.22 -4.59
N VAL A 94 2.35 -9.25 -5.42
CA VAL A 94 1.32 -9.68 -6.38
C VAL A 94 1.03 -11.16 -6.18
N VAL A 95 -0.25 -11.48 -6.00
CA VAL A 95 -0.72 -12.86 -5.88
C VAL A 95 -1.34 -13.28 -7.20
N THR A 96 -0.85 -14.37 -7.78
CA THR A 96 -1.42 -14.98 -9.00
C THR A 96 -1.72 -16.46 -8.77
N ARG A 97 -2.60 -17.03 -9.58
CA ARG A 97 -2.80 -18.49 -9.62
C ARG A 97 -1.65 -19.16 -10.36
N GLY A 98 -1.21 -20.30 -9.85
CA GLY A 98 -0.25 -21.17 -10.51
C GLY A 98 -0.88 -21.91 -11.71
N PRO A 99 -0.04 -22.54 -12.55
CA PRO A 99 -0.51 -23.34 -13.68
C PRO A 99 -1.11 -24.68 -13.22
N GLU A 100 -0.67 -25.21 -12.07
CA GLU A 100 -1.29 -26.36 -11.44
C GLU A 100 -2.53 -25.95 -10.62
N PRO A 101 -3.52 -26.86 -10.46
CA PRO A 101 -4.60 -26.68 -9.50
C PRO A 101 -4.08 -26.39 -8.10
N ASP A 102 -4.87 -25.63 -7.33
CA ASP A 102 -4.64 -25.38 -5.90
C ASP A 102 -3.24 -24.83 -5.60
N THR A 103 -2.72 -24.01 -6.53
CA THR A 103 -1.40 -23.42 -6.44
C THR A 103 -1.50 -21.91 -6.60
N LEU A 104 -0.81 -21.17 -5.74
CA LEU A 104 -0.66 -19.72 -5.76
C LEU A 104 0.81 -19.36 -5.95
N ARG A 105 1.08 -18.23 -6.59
CA ARG A 105 2.40 -17.61 -6.66
C ARG A 105 2.29 -16.23 -6.01
N VAL A 106 3.10 -16.01 -5.00
CA VAL A 106 3.22 -14.70 -4.35
C VAL A 106 4.55 -14.10 -4.74
N HIS A 107 4.49 -13.10 -5.61
CA HIS A 107 5.64 -12.33 -6.05
C HIS A 107 5.88 -11.20 -5.05
N PHE A 108 7.14 -10.98 -4.70
CA PHE A 108 7.59 -9.83 -3.94
C PHE A 108 8.63 -9.08 -4.77
N THR A 109 8.48 -7.75 -4.84
CA THR A 109 9.49 -6.86 -5.42
C THR A 109 9.78 -5.76 -4.42
N ALA A 110 10.99 -5.75 -3.88
CA ALA A 110 11.46 -4.69 -2.99
C ALA A 110 11.98 -3.51 -3.80
N CYS A 111 11.58 -2.32 -3.41
CA CYS A 111 12.04 -1.08 -3.99
C CYS A 111 12.34 -0.07 -2.88
N VAL A 112 13.61 -0.02 -2.49
CA VAL A 112 14.11 0.91 -1.46
C VAL A 112 14.66 2.13 -2.18
N PHE A 113 13.95 3.25 -2.10
CA PHE A 113 14.43 4.51 -2.63
C PHE A 113 15.08 5.34 -1.51
N PRO A 114 16.20 6.05 -1.76
CA PRO A 114 16.69 7.05 -0.83
C PRO A 114 15.64 8.18 -0.67
N PRO A 115 15.77 9.03 0.38
CA PRO A 115 14.89 10.17 0.59
C PRO A 115 14.70 11.00 -0.68
N GLN A 116 13.45 11.31 -1.00
CA GLN A 116 13.12 12.10 -2.19
C GLN A 116 13.48 13.58 -1.97
N ASN A 117 13.94 14.26 -3.03
CA ASN A 117 14.15 15.71 -3.04
C ASN A 117 12.89 16.42 -3.57
N THR A 118 12.44 17.50 -2.92
CA THR A 118 11.25 18.31 -3.27
C THR A 118 11.54 19.45 -4.26
N ALA A 119 12.62 19.40 -5.04
CA ALA A 119 12.97 20.45 -5.99
C ALA A 119 11.99 20.52 -7.20
N GLN A 120 11.52 21.72 -7.52
CA GLN A 120 10.51 21.99 -8.56
C GLN A 120 11.02 21.80 -10.02
N ASP A 121 12.33 21.72 -10.25
CA ASP A 121 12.96 21.74 -11.59
C ASP A 121 13.44 20.35 -12.08
N ARG A 122 12.69 19.28 -11.78
CA ARG A 122 13.06 17.90 -12.20
C ARG A 122 13.12 17.75 -13.73
N PRO A 123 14.12 17.00 -14.28
CA PRO A 123 14.75 15.84 -13.66
C PRO A 123 16.24 16.06 -13.34
N LYS A 124 16.59 16.28 -12.06
CA LYS A 124 18.01 16.37 -11.64
C LYS A 124 18.42 15.39 -10.54
N SER A 125 17.48 14.69 -9.90
CA SER A 125 17.79 13.57 -9.00
C SER A 125 17.55 12.26 -9.74
N VAL A 126 18.64 11.57 -10.09
CA VAL A 126 18.57 10.16 -10.51
C VAL A 126 18.08 9.36 -9.29
N PRO A 127 17.06 8.49 -9.43
CA PRO A 127 16.71 7.57 -8.36
C PRO A 127 17.96 6.84 -7.87
N GLY A 128 18.11 6.70 -6.55
CA GLY A 128 19.21 5.89 -6.01
C GLY A 128 19.17 4.49 -6.62
N ILE A 129 20.33 3.97 -6.99
CA ILE A 129 20.48 2.58 -7.39
C ILE A 129 20.40 1.74 -6.11
N ILE A 130 19.76 0.57 -6.19
CA ILE A 130 19.79 -0.39 -5.09
C ILE A 130 21.19 -1.02 -5.08
N GLU A 131 22.01 -0.67 -4.08
CA GLU A 131 23.39 -1.17 -3.95
C GLU A 131 23.44 -2.54 -3.27
N ASP A 132 22.54 -2.78 -2.31
CA ASP A 132 22.44 -4.02 -1.55
C ASP A 132 21.02 -4.60 -1.59
N ALA A 133 20.92 -5.93 -1.59
CA ALA A 133 19.64 -6.62 -1.47
C ALA A 133 19.03 -6.41 -0.07
N PRO A 134 17.75 -6.02 0.03
CA PRO A 134 17.12 -5.82 1.33
C PRO A 134 16.79 -7.15 2.01
N ILE A 135 16.85 -7.16 3.34
CA ILE A 135 16.31 -8.25 4.16
C ILE A 135 14.96 -7.80 4.74
N PHE A 136 13.91 -8.57 4.49
CA PHE A 136 12.59 -8.27 5.02
C PHE A 136 11.77 -9.51 5.38
N ARG A 137 10.72 -9.28 6.17
CA ARG A 137 9.77 -10.31 6.58
C ARG A 137 8.44 -10.09 5.89
N ALA A 138 7.90 -11.16 5.32
CA ALA A 138 6.56 -11.19 4.77
C ALA A 138 5.72 -12.27 5.48
N ARG A 139 4.43 -12.01 5.63
CA ARG A 139 3.44 -12.95 6.15
C ARG A 139 2.31 -13.09 5.13
N ILE A 140 2.03 -14.32 4.72
CA ILE A 140 0.99 -14.66 3.76
C ILE A 140 -0.03 -15.54 4.47
N GLU A 141 -1.29 -15.12 4.50
CA GLU A 141 -2.39 -15.90 5.05
C GLU A 141 -3.28 -16.36 3.91
N VAL A 142 -3.65 -17.63 3.90
CA VAL A 142 -4.53 -18.24 2.90
C VAL A 142 -5.73 -18.85 3.63
N ALA A 143 -6.93 -18.40 3.29
CA ALA A 143 -8.16 -18.75 4.00
C ALA A 143 -8.43 -20.27 4.02
N ASP A 144 -8.20 -20.94 2.89
CA ASP A 144 -8.44 -22.39 2.74
C ASP A 144 -7.30 -23.25 3.34
N GLY A 145 -6.24 -22.60 3.82
CA GLY A 145 -5.08 -23.25 4.42
C GLY A 145 -3.95 -23.49 3.44
N VAL A 146 -2.81 -23.90 4.00
CA VAL A 146 -1.56 -24.14 3.26
C VAL A 146 -1.13 -25.59 3.47
N VAL A 147 -0.81 -26.27 2.36
CA VAL A 147 -0.20 -27.60 2.36
C VAL A 147 1.31 -27.48 2.38
N SER A 148 1.87 -26.64 1.51
CA SER A 148 3.30 -26.40 1.41
C SER A 148 3.60 -25.03 0.81
N ALA A 149 4.74 -24.47 1.15
CA ALA A 149 5.26 -23.25 0.54
C ALA A 149 6.73 -23.45 0.17
N VAL A 150 7.08 -23.14 -1.08
CA VAL A 150 8.43 -23.31 -1.62
C VAL A 150 8.90 -21.96 -2.14
N PRO A 151 9.97 -21.38 -1.57
CA PRO A 151 10.58 -20.18 -2.13
C PRO A 151 11.35 -20.51 -3.41
N PHE A 152 11.51 -19.53 -4.29
CA PHE A 152 12.33 -19.68 -5.49
C PHE A 152 13.82 -19.46 -5.17
N ASN A 153 14.13 -18.50 -4.29
CA ASN A 153 15.50 -18.32 -3.81
C ASN A 153 15.83 -19.30 -2.66
N GLN A 154 17.04 -19.86 -2.68
CA GLN A 154 17.55 -20.77 -1.66
C GLN A 154 17.87 -20.06 -0.33
N SER A 155 18.17 -18.76 -0.37
CA SER A 155 18.44 -17.97 0.85
C SER A 155 17.15 -17.64 1.62
N THR A 156 15.99 -17.69 0.97
CA THR A 156 14.71 -17.36 1.59
C THR A 156 14.28 -18.43 2.57
N ALA A 157 14.16 -18.03 3.84
CA ALA A 157 13.69 -18.91 4.89
C ALA A 157 12.16 -18.84 5.00
N VAL A 158 11.49 -19.99 4.87
CA VAL A 158 10.03 -20.10 4.95
C VAL A 158 9.60 -20.99 6.11
N LYS A 159 8.58 -20.54 6.86
CA LYS A 159 7.90 -21.31 7.90
C LYS A 159 6.42 -21.38 7.59
N VAL A 160 5.87 -22.59 7.57
CA VAL A 160 4.45 -22.84 7.34
C VAL A 160 3.79 -23.29 8.65
N HIS A 161 2.69 -22.66 9.03
CA HIS A 161 1.89 -23.07 10.17
C HIS A 161 0.40 -22.84 9.90
N GLY A 162 -0.37 -23.92 9.77
CA GLY A 162 -1.79 -23.85 9.44
C GLY A 162 -2.04 -23.22 8.08
N GLY A 163 -2.74 -22.07 8.05
CA GLY A 163 -3.00 -21.29 6.84
C GLY A 163 -2.02 -20.14 6.61
N VAL A 164 -0.88 -20.13 7.31
CA VAL A 164 0.05 -19.00 7.31
C VAL A 164 1.43 -19.43 6.83
N VAL A 165 2.02 -18.61 5.97
CA VAL A 165 3.41 -18.69 5.53
C VAL A 165 4.13 -17.44 6.03
N GLU A 166 5.15 -17.63 6.84
CA GLU A 166 6.11 -16.58 7.21
C GLU A 166 7.38 -16.76 6.39
N ALA A 167 7.83 -15.68 5.76
CA ALA A 167 9.05 -15.68 4.95
C ALA A 167 10.01 -14.60 5.44
N GLN A 168 11.28 -14.94 5.52
CA GLN A 168 12.38 -13.98 5.57
C GLN A 168 13.08 -14.01 4.22
N ILE A 169 12.99 -12.90 3.49
CA ILE A 169 13.47 -12.74 2.13
C ILE A 169 14.71 -11.85 2.17
N GLU A 170 15.77 -12.28 1.48
CA GLU A 170 17.04 -11.57 1.31
C GLU A 170 17.32 -11.41 -0.18
N ASP A 171 16.47 -10.64 -0.85
CA ASP A 171 16.57 -10.37 -2.28
C ASP A 171 15.70 -9.15 -2.66
N ILE A 172 15.95 -8.58 -3.84
CA ILE A 172 15.09 -7.57 -4.47
C ILE A 172 13.81 -8.21 -4.98
N HIS A 173 13.87 -9.44 -5.50
CA HIS A 173 12.70 -10.15 -6.01
C HIS A 173 12.64 -11.60 -5.51
N GLU A 174 11.46 -12.04 -5.10
CA GLU A 174 11.21 -13.41 -4.65
C GLU A 174 9.84 -13.89 -5.14
N VAL A 175 9.73 -15.20 -5.37
CA VAL A 175 8.47 -15.87 -5.65
C VAL A 175 8.28 -17.03 -4.68
N ILE A 176 7.23 -16.97 -3.87
CA ILE A 176 6.84 -18.10 -3.02
C ILE A 176 5.68 -18.82 -3.69
N VAL A 177 5.90 -20.09 -4.03
CA VAL A 177 4.87 -20.98 -4.57
C VAL A 177 4.18 -21.68 -3.42
N ILE A 178 2.87 -21.49 -3.29
CA ILE A 178 2.06 -22.03 -2.21
C ILE A 178 1.08 -23.04 -2.78
N ARG A 179 1.09 -24.27 -2.26
CA ARG A 179 0.02 -25.25 -2.49
C ARG A 179 -1.04 -25.08 -1.42
N THR A 180 -2.27 -24.82 -1.83
CA THR A 180 -3.45 -24.69 -0.98
C THR A 180 -4.10 -26.05 -0.74
N ARG A 181 -5.04 -26.12 0.20
CA ARG A 181 -5.83 -27.34 0.45
C ARG A 181 -6.98 -27.49 -0.52
#